data_AF-A0A2A5D4D7-F1
#
_entry.id   AF-A0A2A5D4D7-F1
#
_cell.length_a   1.000
_cell.length_b   1.000
_cell.length_c   1.000
_cell.angle_alpha   90.00
_cell.angle_beta   90.00
_cell.angle_gamma   90.00
#
_symmetry.space_group_name_H-M   'P 1'
#
loop_
_entity.id
_entity.type
_entity.pdbx_description
1 polymer ?
#
loop_
_entity_poly.entity_id
_entity_poly.type
_entity_poly.pdbx_seq_one_letter_code
_entity_poly.pdbx_strand_id
1 'polypeptide(L)'
;MFIRKEGPDGVDIRLTENADIDRVKATIQKRFTNAHVDTWGDLHSELFGAMKFERIGSLAVLSLIILVACFNLVTTLVLVTAQKVREYGILQVMGSTRGLIKSIVMYQGGMIGGVGIAAGLGFGLSLILIQNIFGIITLPEDIYFTPHLPMVIFINDVITILSISLGMVILSSFIAAKRALMISPLEAIYLEK
;
A
#
# COMPACT_ATOMS: atom_id res chain seq x y z
N MET A 1 44.45 19.70 11.24
CA MET A 1 45.79 19.05 11.22
C MET A 1 45.57 17.62 10.73
N PHE A 2 45.65 17.40 9.42
CA PHE A 2 45.42 16.08 8.80
C PHE A 2 46.74 15.31 8.79
N ILE A 3 46.96 14.47 9.81
CA ILE A 3 48.13 13.60 9.89
C ILE A 3 47.87 12.45 8.92
N ARG A 4 48.47 12.53 7.73
CA ARG A 4 48.42 11.47 6.71
C ARG A 4 49.28 10.32 7.22
N LYS A 5 48.68 9.20 7.60
CA LYS A 5 49.39 7.99 8.00
C LYS A 5 50.05 7.36 6.75
N GLU A 6 51.31 6.93 6.88
CA GLU A 6 52.09 6.36 5.78
C GLU A 6 51.87 4.83 5.60
N GLY A 7 50.63 4.35 5.71
CA GLY A 7 50.29 2.93 5.52
C GLY A 7 48.86 2.75 5.04
N PRO A 8 48.48 1.54 4.58
CA PRO A 8 47.09 1.26 4.20
C PRO A 8 46.16 1.43 5.42
N ASP A 9 45.33 2.47 5.41
CA ASP A 9 44.44 2.86 6.51
C ASP A 9 43.13 2.04 6.56
N GLY A 10 42.84 1.21 5.56
CA GLY A 10 41.64 0.38 5.52
C GLY A 10 41.56 -0.55 4.32
N VAL A 11 40.65 -1.53 4.40
CA VAL A 11 40.30 -2.44 3.31
C VAL A 11 38.80 -2.38 3.12
N ASP A 12 38.35 -1.95 1.95
CA ASP A 12 36.94 -1.98 1.58
C ASP A 12 36.57 -3.36 1.03
N ILE A 13 35.62 -4.02 1.67
CA ILE A 13 35.13 -5.33 1.24
C ILE A 13 33.73 -5.15 0.67
N ARG A 14 33.59 -5.36 -0.64
CA ARG A 14 32.28 -5.36 -1.29
C ARG A 14 31.62 -6.73 -1.15
N LEU A 15 30.47 -6.75 -0.50
CA LEU A 15 29.64 -7.94 -0.35
C LEU A 15 28.86 -8.23 -1.63
N THR A 16 28.57 -9.50 -1.90
CA THR A 16 27.64 -9.92 -2.95
C THR A 16 26.20 -9.60 -2.55
N GLU A 17 25.32 -9.37 -3.54
CA GLU A 17 23.95 -8.82 -3.34
C GLU A 17 23.07 -9.55 -2.32
N ASN A 18 23.35 -10.83 -2.02
CA ASN A 18 22.56 -11.66 -1.12
C ASN A 18 23.24 -11.96 0.23
N ALA A 19 24.34 -11.29 0.55
CA ALA A 19 25.06 -11.51 1.80
C ALA A 19 24.46 -10.70 2.95
N ASP A 20 24.24 -11.38 4.08
CA ASP A 20 23.78 -10.75 5.32
C ASP A 20 24.92 -9.94 5.95
N ILE A 21 24.80 -8.61 5.87
CA ILE A 21 25.80 -7.63 6.28
C ILE A 21 26.14 -7.80 7.77
N ASP A 22 25.15 -8.04 8.62
CA ASP A 22 25.34 -8.18 10.07
C ASP A 22 26.08 -9.47 10.41
N ARG A 23 25.75 -10.58 9.72
CA ARG A 23 26.46 -11.86 9.89
C ARG A 23 27.90 -11.78 9.43
N VAL A 24 28.17 -11.11 8.31
CA VAL A 24 29.54 -10.96 7.80
C VAL A 24 30.35 -10.04 8.71
N LYS A 25 29.78 -8.92 9.16
CA LYS A 25 30.39 -8.04 10.16
C LYS A 25 30.78 -8.81 11.42
N ALA A 26 29.85 -9.59 12.00
CA ALA A 26 30.10 -10.40 13.18
C ALA A 26 31.21 -11.46 12.95
N THR A 27 31.26 -12.07 11.76
CA THR A 27 32.28 -13.06 11.41
C THR A 27 33.67 -12.44 11.27
N ILE A 28 33.77 -11.26 10.65
CA ILE A 28 35.03 -10.53 10.47
C ILE A 28 35.52 -9.99 11.82
N GLN A 29 34.63 -9.41 12.62
CA GLN A 29 34.94 -8.90 13.96
C GLN A 29 35.46 -10.00 14.89
N LYS A 30 34.89 -11.21 14.80
CA LYS A 30 35.33 -12.38 15.57
C LYS A 30 36.71 -12.89 15.13
N ARG A 31 37.10 -12.67 13.88
CA ARG A 31 38.38 -13.14 13.31
C ARG A 31 39.50 -12.12 13.46
N PHE A 32 39.17 -10.83 13.56
CA PHE A 32 40.12 -9.73 13.71
C PHE A 32 39.72 -8.83 14.90
N THR A 33 40.05 -9.28 16.11
CA THR A 33 39.69 -8.59 17.36
C THR A 33 40.31 -7.19 17.52
N ASN A 34 41.40 -6.91 16.79
CA ASN A 34 42.13 -5.63 16.83
C ASN A 34 41.72 -4.67 15.70
N ALA A 35 40.77 -5.04 14.82
CA ALA A 35 40.31 -4.21 13.73
C ALA A 35 38.92 -3.62 14.03
N HIS A 36 38.72 -2.34 13.70
CA HIS A 36 37.39 -1.72 13.73
C HIS A 36 36.71 -2.00 12.39
N VAL A 37 35.54 -2.65 12.43
CA VAL A 37 34.77 -3.00 11.23
C VAL A 37 33.50 -2.17 11.25
N ASP A 38 33.48 -1.11 10.46
CA ASP A 38 32.29 -0.29 10.25
C ASP A 38 31.62 -0.70 8.95
N THR A 39 30.30 -0.78 8.97
CA THR A 39 29.54 -0.91 7.73
C THR A 39 29.21 0.48 7.18
N TRP A 40 28.93 0.56 5.88
CA TRP A 40 28.57 1.82 5.23
C TRP A 40 27.36 2.51 5.92
N GLY A 41 26.45 1.72 6.50
CA GLY A 41 25.33 2.21 7.31
C GLY A 41 25.70 2.74 8.69
N ASP A 42 26.79 2.28 9.29
CA ASP A 42 27.30 2.82 10.56
C ASP A 42 28.00 4.17 10.33
N LEU A 43 28.82 4.25 9.27
CA LEU A 43 29.53 5.46 8.85
C LEU A 43 28.60 6.60 8.45
N HIS A 44 27.43 6.29 7.88
CA HIS A 44 26.43 7.26 7.42
C HIS A 44 25.09 7.13 8.18
N SER A 45 25.17 6.88 9.49
CA SER A 45 23.99 6.67 10.34
C SER A 45 23.00 7.86 10.33
N GLU A 46 23.47 9.10 10.18
CA GLU A 46 22.60 10.28 10.02
C GLU A 46 21.80 10.26 8.71
N LEU A 47 22.44 9.91 7.58
CA LEU A 47 21.76 9.78 6.28
C LEU A 47 20.79 8.61 6.29
N PHE A 48 21.17 7.46 6.86
CA PHE A 48 20.25 6.33 7.04
C PHE A 48 19.09 6.66 7.98
N GLY A 49 19.34 7.44 9.04
CA GLY A 49 18.33 7.95 9.94
C GLY A 49 17.32 8.83 9.21
N ALA A 50 17.81 9.77 8.39
CA ALA A 50 16.99 10.64 7.56
C ALA A 50 16.16 9.84 6.54
N MET A 51 16.77 8.90 5.80
CA MET A 51 16.05 8.04 4.84
C MET A 51 14.98 7.17 5.52
N LYS A 52 15.28 6.62 6.70
CA LYS A 52 14.29 5.85 7.49
C LYS A 52 13.12 6.75 7.94
N PHE A 53 13.42 7.97 8.39
CA PHE A 53 12.40 8.92 8.83
C PHE A 53 11.49 9.36 7.67
N GLU A 54 12.05 9.64 6.50
CA GLU A 54 11.30 9.92 5.27
C GLU A 54 10.37 8.75 4.91
N ARG A 55 10.92 7.52 4.90
CA ARG A 55 10.14 6.31 4.59
C ARG A 55 8.97 6.13 5.55
N ILE A 56 9.20 6.31 6.86
CA ILE A 56 8.15 6.23 7.87
C ILE A 56 7.11 7.34 7.67
N GLY A 57 7.54 8.56 7.35
CA GLY A 57 6.65 9.69 7.08
C GLY A 57 5.72 9.42 5.89
N SER A 58 6.28 8.95 4.77
CA SER A 58 5.49 8.57 3.58
C SER A 58 4.50 7.44 3.88
N LEU A 59 4.90 6.43 4.68
CA LEU A 59 4.03 5.34 5.10
C LEU A 59 2.89 5.84 5.99
N ALA A 60 3.16 6.75 6.92
CA ALA A 60 2.14 7.33 7.79
C ALA A 60 1.07 8.07 6.97
N VAL A 61 1.47 8.94 6.04
CA VAL A 61 0.54 9.66 5.15
C VAL A 61 -0.24 8.70 4.26
N LEU A 62 0.43 7.72 3.64
CA LEU A 62 -0.22 6.70 2.81
C LEU A 62 -1.27 5.91 3.62
N SER A 63 -0.96 5.55 4.86
CA SER A 63 -1.87 4.81 5.73
C SER A 63 -3.14 5.61 6.05
N LEU A 64 -3.00 6.92 6.24
CA LEU A 64 -4.12 7.82 6.49
C LEU A 64 -5.02 7.95 5.26
N ILE A 65 -4.43 8.08 4.06
CA ILE A 65 -5.18 8.13 2.79
C ILE A 65 -6.00 6.84 2.60
N ILE A 66 -5.39 5.68 2.84
CA ILE A 66 -6.06 4.38 2.73
C ILE A 66 -7.21 4.29 3.74
N LEU A 67 -7.00 4.75 4.98
CA LEU A 67 -8.02 4.76 6.02
C LEU A 67 -9.24 5.60 5.59
N VAL A 68 -9.01 6.84 5.13
CA VAL A 68 -10.08 7.74 4.66
C VAL A 68 -10.81 7.14 3.45
N ALA A 69 -10.08 6.56 2.50
CA ALA A 69 -10.67 5.89 1.34
C ALA A 69 -11.57 4.71 1.74
N CYS A 70 -11.17 3.91 2.71
CA CYS A 70 -11.97 2.79 3.22
C CYS A 70 -13.28 3.28 3.86
N PHE A 71 -13.22 4.32 4.70
CA PHE A 71 -14.43 4.93 5.27
C PHE A 71 -15.37 5.49 4.19
N ASN A 72 -14.81 6.08 3.15
CA ASN A 72 -15.59 6.61 2.03
C ASN A 72 -16.30 5.49 1.27
N LEU A 73 -15.62 4.38 1.02
CA LEU A 73 -16.18 3.19 0.40
C LEU A 73 -17.36 2.63 1.22
N VAL A 74 -17.18 2.47 2.54
CA VAL A 74 -18.26 2.00 3.44
C VAL A 74 -19.46 2.94 3.38
N THR A 75 -19.24 4.25 3.51
CA THR A 75 -20.32 5.25 3.49
C THR A 75 -21.09 5.21 2.18
N THR A 76 -20.38 5.13 1.05
CA THR A 76 -20.99 5.03 -0.28
C THR A 76 -21.82 3.77 -0.42
N LEU A 77 -21.30 2.60 -0.02
CA LEU A 77 -22.06 1.35 -0.08
C LEU A 77 -23.30 1.38 0.81
N VAL A 78 -23.19 1.91 2.03
CA VAL A 78 -24.33 2.06 2.93
C VAL A 78 -25.39 2.97 2.33
N LEU A 79 -24.99 4.11 1.75
CA LEU A 79 -25.91 5.06 1.10
C LEU A 79 -26.63 4.42 -0.09
N VAL A 80 -25.87 3.81 -1.00
CA VAL A 80 -26.44 3.14 -2.19
C VAL A 80 -27.39 2.02 -1.77
N THR A 81 -27.05 1.28 -0.72
CA THR A 81 -27.91 0.24 -0.18
C THR A 81 -29.19 0.82 0.43
N ALA A 82 -29.09 1.93 1.16
CA ALA A 82 -30.24 2.63 1.75
C ALA A 82 -31.22 3.16 0.67
N GLN A 83 -30.69 3.72 -0.42
CA GLN A 83 -31.50 4.16 -1.57
C GLN A 83 -32.26 3.00 -2.24
N LYS A 84 -31.77 1.78 -2.12
CA LYS A 84 -32.35 0.57 -2.71
C LYS A 84 -33.24 -0.23 -1.76
N VAL A 85 -33.51 0.27 -0.55
CA VAL A 85 -34.32 -0.46 0.45
C VAL A 85 -35.75 -0.75 -0.03
N ARG A 86 -36.38 0.16 -0.79
CA ARG A 86 -37.72 -0.09 -1.35
C ARG A 86 -37.73 -1.28 -2.32
N GLU A 87 -36.72 -1.37 -3.19
CA GLU A 87 -36.56 -2.50 -4.13
C GLU A 87 -36.35 -3.81 -3.37
N TYR A 88 -35.53 -3.80 -2.29
CA TYR A 88 -35.38 -4.95 -1.41
C TYR A 88 -36.67 -5.33 -0.68
N GLY A 89 -37.48 -4.35 -0.27
CA GLY A 89 -38.78 -4.58 0.35
C GLY A 89 -39.77 -5.28 -0.59
N ILE A 90 -39.84 -4.85 -1.84
CA ILE A 90 -40.68 -5.51 -2.88
C ILE A 90 -40.21 -6.95 -3.09
N LEU A 91 -38.90 -7.17 -3.20
CA LEU A 91 -38.30 -8.51 -3.30
C LEU A 91 -38.67 -9.42 -2.11
N GLN A 92 -38.67 -8.89 -0.88
CA GLN A 92 -39.09 -9.67 0.30
C GLN A 92 -40.56 -10.06 0.24
N VAL A 93 -41.44 -9.18 -0.22
CA VAL A 93 -42.87 -9.49 -0.39
C VAL A 93 -43.08 -10.57 -1.46
N MET A 94 -42.24 -10.60 -2.49
CA MET A 94 -42.22 -11.68 -3.50
C MET A 94 -41.60 -12.99 -3.00
N GLY A 95 -41.16 -13.08 -1.74
CA GLY A 95 -40.62 -14.30 -1.13
C GLY A 95 -39.09 -14.37 -1.02
N SER A 96 -38.37 -13.28 -1.27
CA SER A 96 -36.92 -13.23 -1.07
C SER A 96 -36.53 -13.43 0.40
N THR A 97 -35.55 -14.31 0.65
CA THR A 97 -34.95 -14.45 1.98
C THR A 97 -33.96 -13.31 2.28
N ARG A 98 -33.73 -13.03 3.56
CA ARG A 98 -32.69 -12.07 4.00
C ARG A 98 -31.29 -12.42 3.50
N GLY A 99 -31.02 -13.71 3.26
CA GLY A 99 -29.77 -14.19 2.69
C GLY A 99 -29.55 -13.72 1.25
N LEU A 100 -30.60 -13.71 0.43
CA LEU A 100 -30.51 -13.25 -0.97
C LEU A 100 -30.15 -11.76 -1.04
N ILE A 101 -30.76 -10.93 -0.19
CA ILE A 101 -30.46 -9.49 -0.11
C ILE A 101 -29.01 -9.26 0.31
N LYS A 102 -28.52 -10.02 1.30
CA LYS A 102 -27.12 -9.96 1.72
C LYS A 102 -26.17 -10.28 0.56
N SER A 103 -26.47 -11.31 -0.24
CA SER A 103 -25.68 -11.67 -1.42
C SER A 103 -25.71 -10.59 -2.49
N ILE A 104 -26.85 -9.94 -2.73
CA ILE A 104 -26.97 -8.83 -3.69
C ILE A 104 -26.08 -7.65 -3.25
N VAL A 105 -26.16 -7.24 -1.98
CA VAL A 105 -25.33 -6.14 -1.45
C VAL A 105 -23.84 -6.49 -1.52
N MET A 106 -23.49 -7.74 -1.23
CA MET A 106 -22.10 -8.21 -1.32
C MET A 106 -21.60 -8.23 -2.77
N TYR A 107 -22.43 -8.63 -3.73
CA TYR A 107 -22.09 -8.60 -5.16
C TYR A 107 -21.95 -7.17 -5.69
N GLN A 108 -22.84 -6.28 -5.26
CA GLN A 108 -22.77 -4.85 -5.59
C GLN A 108 -21.49 -4.20 -5.06
N GLY A 109 -21.13 -4.48 -3.81
CA GLY A 109 -19.88 -4.02 -3.21
C GLY A 109 -18.65 -4.60 -3.91
N GLY A 110 -18.70 -5.89 -4.28
CA GLY A 110 -17.67 -6.54 -5.08
C GLY A 110 -17.50 -5.94 -6.47
N MET A 111 -18.59 -5.62 -7.17
CA MET A 111 -18.52 -4.95 -8.48
C MET A 111 -17.91 -3.55 -8.36
N ILE A 112 -18.41 -2.72 -7.45
CA ILE A 112 -17.93 -1.34 -7.28
C ILE A 112 -16.45 -1.34 -6.87
N GLY A 113 -16.11 -2.15 -5.87
CA GLY A 113 -14.74 -2.29 -5.40
C GLY A 113 -13.80 -2.90 -6.45
N GLY A 114 -14.27 -3.92 -7.18
CA GLY A 114 -13.50 -4.58 -8.24
C GLY A 114 -13.21 -3.65 -9.42
N VAL A 115 -14.19 -2.86 -9.86
CA VAL A 115 -13.98 -1.82 -10.88
C VAL A 115 -12.99 -0.77 -10.39
N GLY A 116 -13.11 -0.34 -9.12
CA GLY A 116 -12.16 0.59 -8.51
C GLY A 116 -10.73 0.05 -8.47
N ILE A 117 -10.54 -1.21 -8.10
CA ILE A 117 -9.23 -1.88 -8.09
C ILE A 117 -8.66 -1.97 -9.52
N ALA A 118 -9.45 -2.40 -10.49
CA ALA A 118 -9.02 -2.53 -11.87
C ALA A 118 -8.63 -1.16 -12.48
N ALA A 119 -9.46 -0.13 -12.25
CA ALA A 119 -9.17 1.23 -12.69
C ALA A 119 -7.92 1.80 -12.00
N GLY A 120 -7.77 1.58 -10.68
CA GLY A 120 -6.61 2.03 -9.90
C GLY A 120 -5.31 1.37 -10.36
N LEU A 121 -5.32 0.06 -10.60
CA LEU A 121 -4.17 -0.66 -11.16
C LEU A 121 -3.82 -0.17 -12.56
N GLY A 122 -4.81 -0.02 -13.44
CA GLY A 122 -4.60 0.50 -14.79
C GLY A 122 -4.00 1.91 -14.76
N PHE A 123 -4.52 2.78 -13.90
CA PHE A 123 -4.03 4.15 -13.76
C PHE A 123 -2.60 4.17 -13.19
N GLY A 124 -2.33 3.39 -12.15
CA GLY A 124 -1.00 3.29 -11.54
C GLY A 124 0.05 2.77 -12.53
N LEU A 125 -0.23 1.68 -13.24
CA LEU A 125 0.66 1.13 -14.26
C LEU A 125 0.89 2.09 -15.42
N SER A 126 -0.16 2.80 -15.86
CA SER A 126 -0.05 3.82 -16.91
C SER A 126 0.86 4.97 -16.49
N LEU A 127 0.72 5.47 -15.26
CA LEU A 127 1.61 6.51 -14.72
C LEU A 127 3.08 6.05 -14.68
N ILE A 128 3.33 4.81 -14.27
CA ILE A 128 4.69 4.25 -14.24
C ILE A 128 5.27 4.16 -15.65
N LEU A 129 4.47 3.70 -16.61
CA LEU A 129 4.88 3.60 -18.01
C LEU A 129 5.18 4.98 -18.60
N ILE A 130 4.32 5.97 -18.34
CA ILE A 130 4.52 7.35 -18.78
C ILE A 130 5.80 7.93 -18.16
N GLN A 131 6.05 7.72 -16.87
CA GLN A 131 7.25 8.20 -16.20
C GLN A 131 8.52 7.53 -16.78
N ASN A 132 8.46 6.24 -17.13
CA ASN A 132 9.60 5.52 -17.70
C ASN A 132 9.89 5.95 -19.15
N ILE A 133 8.85 6.26 -19.93
CA ILE A 133 9.01 6.69 -21.34
C ILE A 133 9.39 8.17 -21.45
N PHE A 134 8.72 9.05 -20.70
CA PHE A 134 8.88 10.50 -20.82
C PHE A 134 9.88 11.10 -19.83
N GLY A 135 10.25 10.38 -18.77
CA GLY A 135 11.24 10.87 -17.80
C GLY A 135 10.84 12.16 -17.11
N ILE A 136 9.54 12.38 -16.86
CA ILE A 136 8.94 13.66 -16.41
C ILE A 136 9.65 14.21 -15.15
N ILE A 137 10.00 13.33 -14.22
CA ILE A 137 10.92 13.64 -13.11
C ILE A 137 12.36 13.43 -13.57
N THR A 138 12.97 14.47 -14.15
CA THR A 138 14.41 14.53 -14.44
C THR A 138 15.18 14.78 -13.15
N LEU A 139 16.10 13.89 -12.80
CA LEU A 139 17.06 14.16 -11.73
C LEU A 139 18.22 14.98 -12.33
N PRO A 140 18.75 16.00 -11.62
CA PRO A 140 19.93 16.71 -12.07
C PRO A 140 21.09 15.71 -12.24
N GLU A 141 21.59 15.61 -13.48
CA GLU A 141 22.61 14.63 -13.91
C GLU A 141 23.94 14.76 -13.15
N ASP A 142 24.15 15.88 -12.45
CA ASP A 142 25.36 16.16 -11.67
C ASP A 142 25.53 15.29 -10.41
N ILE A 143 24.46 14.64 -9.91
CA ILE A 143 24.47 13.89 -8.64
C ILE A 143 24.06 12.42 -8.83
N TYR A 144 23.26 12.10 -9.85
CA TYR A 144 22.71 10.76 -10.08
C TYR A 144 23.10 10.22 -11.46
N PHE A 145 23.81 9.08 -11.48
CA PHE A 145 24.31 8.39 -12.69
C PHE A 145 23.23 7.79 -13.61
N THR A 146 21.96 8.17 -13.44
CA THR A 146 20.83 7.70 -14.25
C THR A 146 19.90 8.89 -14.58
N PRO A 147 19.59 9.17 -15.86
CA PRO A 147 18.84 10.37 -16.26
C PRO A 147 17.40 10.44 -15.72
N HIS A 148 16.85 9.31 -15.26
CA HIS A 148 15.51 9.19 -14.70
C HIS A 148 15.51 8.29 -13.47
N LEU A 149 14.58 8.53 -12.54
CA LEU A 149 14.33 7.63 -11.41
C LEU A 149 13.74 6.31 -11.94
N PRO A 150 14.47 5.17 -11.92
CA PRO A 150 13.94 3.92 -12.44
C PRO A 150 12.87 3.41 -11.49
N MET A 151 11.61 3.49 -11.89
CA MET A 151 10.49 3.00 -11.10
C MET A 151 10.34 1.50 -11.33
N VAL A 152 11.08 0.71 -10.56
CA VAL A 152 11.06 -0.76 -10.64
C VAL A 152 9.79 -1.28 -9.97
N ILE A 153 8.95 -1.97 -10.75
CA ILE A 153 7.74 -2.61 -10.22
C ILE A 153 8.10 -4.01 -9.76
N PHE A 154 8.00 -4.26 -8.45
CA PHE A 154 8.07 -5.61 -7.92
C PHE A 154 6.69 -6.26 -7.97
N ILE A 155 6.59 -7.42 -8.61
CA ILE A 155 5.33 -8.17 -8.70
C ILE A 155 4.76 -8.51 -7.31
N ASN A 156 5.64 -8.70 -6.32
CA ASN A 156 5.27 -8.97 -4.94
C ASN A 156 4.51 -7.80 -4.30
N ASP A 157 4.90 -6.55 -4.63
CA ASP A 157 4.23 -5.35 -4.12
C ASP A 157 2.83 -5.22 -4.74
N VAL A 158 2.72 -5.49 -6.04
CA VAL A 158 1.42 -5.49 -6.75
C VAL A 158 0.46 -6.52 -6.15
N ILE A 159 0.94 -7.76 -5.91
CA ILE A 159 0.14 -8.83 -5.30
C ILE A 159 -0.28 -8.46 -3.87
N THR A 160 0.62 -7.86 -3.09
CA THR A 160 0.34 -7.43 -1.71
C THR A 160 -0.73 -6.35 -1.69
N ILE A 161 -0.61 -5.32 -2.54
CA ILE A 161 -1.60 -4.25 -2.67
C ILE A 161 -2.95 -4.82 -3.10
N LEU A 162 -2.97 -5.67 -4.13
CA LEU A 162 -4.20 -6.31 -4.61
C LEU A 162 -4.90 -7.12 -3.51
N SER A 163 -4.13 -7.87 -2.72
CA SER A 163 -4.64 -8.66 -1.60
C SER A 163 -5.24 -7.78 -0.50
N ILE A 164 -4.57 -6.69 -0.14
CA ILE A 164 -5.07 -5.72 0.86
C ILE A 164 -6.34 -5.02 0.35
N SER A 165 -6.34 -4.54 -0.89
CA SER A 165 -7.49 -3.86 -1.49
C SER A 165 -8.70 -4.78 -1.58
N LEU A 166 -8.52 -6.03 -2.02
CA LEU A 166 -9.60 -7.01 -2.08
C LEU A 166 -10.15 -7.33 -0.68
N GLY A 167 -9.27 -7.50 0.31
CA GLY A 167 -9.65 -7.68 1.71
C GLY A 167 -10.49 -6.51 2.24
N MET A 168 -10.10 -5.27 1.95
CA MET A 168 -10.85 -4.07 2.31
C MET A 168 -12.23 -4.03 1.65
N VAL A 169 -12.34 -4.31 0.34
CA VAL A 169 -13.62 -4.35 -0.36
C VAL A 169 -14.57 -5.37 0.27
N ILE A 170 -14.08 -6.56 0.60
CA ILE A 170 -14.88 -7.61 1.25
C ILE A 170 -15.34 -7.16 2.64
N LEU A 171 -14.45 -6.60 3.45
CA LEU A 171 -14.77 -6.09 4.78
C LEU A 171 -15.84 -4.99 4.73
N SER A 172 -15.64 -3.99 3.88
CA SER A 172 -16.58 -2.87 3.73
C SER A 172 -17.94 -3.34 3.22
N SER A 173 -17.96 -4.25 2.24
CA SER A 173 -19.21 -4.84 1.71
C SER A 173 -19.94 -5.66 2.77
N PHE A 174 -19.21 -6.39 3.61
CA PHE A 174 -19.79 -7.15 4.71
C PHE A 174 -20.42 -6.24 5.78
N ILE A 175 -19.76 -5.13 6.12
CA ILE A 175 -20.29 -4.13 7.05
C ILE A 175 -21.55 -3.49 6.47
N ALA A 176 -21.54 -3.09 5.20
CA ALA A 176 -22.69 -2.51 4.51
C ALA A 176 -23.87 -3.50 4.47
N ALA A 177 -23.62 -4.77 4.13
CA ALA A 177 -24.64 -5.82 4.08
C ALA A 177 -25.27 -6.10 5.46
N LYS A 178 -24.47 -6.06 6.54
CA LYS A 178 -25.01 -6.15 7.91
C LYS A 178 -25.91 -4.96 8.24
N ARG A 179 -25.50 -3.74 7.88
CA ARG A 179 -26.32 -2.53 8.08
C ARG A 179 -27.61 -2.54 7.27
N ALA A 180 -27.56 -3.03 6.04
CA ALA A 180 -28.72 -3.18 5.16
C ALA A 180 -29.87 -3.97 5.80
N LEU A 181 -29.51 -5.07 6.49
CA LEU A 181 -30.46 -5.98 7.13
C LEU A 181 -31.09 -5.41 8.40
N MET A 182 -30.51 -4.34 8.98
CA MET A 182 -31.05 -3.65 10.15
C MET A 182 -32.09 -2.59 9.78
N ILE A 183 -32.19 -2.19 8.52
CA ILE A 183 -33.23 -1.26 8.06
C ILE A 183 -34.50 -2.05 7.82
N SER A 184 -35.50 -1.88 8.68
CA SER A 184 -36.78 -2.58 8.57
C SER A 184 -37.51 -2.16 7.30
N PRO A 185 -38.01 -3.11 6.48
CA PRO A 185 -38.76 -2.81 5.25
C PRO A 185 -39.97 -1.90 5.47
N LEU A 186 -40.59 -1.98 6.67
CA LEU A 186 -41.73 -1.17 7.04
C LEU A 186 -41.34 0.31 7.24
N GLU A 187 -40.23 0.60 7.92
CA GLU A 187 -39.74 1.98 8.14
C GLU A 187 -39.33 2.66 6.83
N ALA A 188 -38.80 1.91 5.87
CA ALA A 188 -38.40 2.44 4.58
C ALA A 188 -39.59 2.91 3.72
N ILE A 189 -40.79 2.38 3.93
CA ILE A 189 -42.01 2.81 3.22
C ILE A 189 -42.58 4.09 3.84
N TYR A 190 -42.33 4.34 5.14
CA TYR A 190 -42.82 5.52 5.85
C TYR A 190 -41.84 6.71 5.87
N LEU A 191 -40.54 6.49 5.59
CA LEU A 191 -39.51 7.54 5.65
C LEU A 191 -39.49 8.52 4.46
N GLU A 192 -40.33 8.30 3.44
CA GLU A 192 -40.37 9.11 2.21
C GLU A 192 -41.74 9.79 2.00
N LYS A 193 -42.32 10.33 3.09
CA LYS A 193 -43.41 11.30 3.02
C LYS A 193 -42.91 12.73 3.23
#